data_AF-A0A432W7P0-F1
#
_entry.id   AF-A0A432W7P0-F1
#
_cell.length_a   1.000
_cell.length_b   1.000
_cell.length_c   1.000
_cell.angle_alpha   90.00
_cell.angle_beta   90.00
_cell.angle_gamma   90.00
#
_symmetry.space_group_name_H-M   'P 1'
#
loop_
_entity.id
_entity.type
_entity.pdbx_description
1 polymer ?
#
loop_
_entity_poly.entity_id
_entity_poly.type
_entity_poly.pdbx_seq_one_letter_code
_entity_poly.pdbx_strand_id
1 'polypeptide(L)'
;MQTDNIKAFWRYSLYSSKGYKIAQAGAFIAFISFFILYAIPFFDINKPLIALAFISRSLLEATVFILLSHFILRSTFKLFLLQQQFRARHFFICLFMLTLSSLIMTVVSIGINLLPLFQLTDMSSIVYQEVESTQGLHISFNLPTLLLMFFSMYFFMFIVWSSAYGFSAMLKARKHLQQQVQEARIQQLTNQLSPHFLFNAFNSIRALIYEDQDKAAQTVTELSELFRFHLQAHLRPTSSLAEEWQISQKYLEIEKVRLEQRLNIQVHIASDLWQQKLPTLSLLTLLENAIKHGISPSSEAGLITIEASRQDKHWRLELCNSVTTGSQQPGTTTGLKNIKKSLQLMYGEGMNLCYEKQKERFCVWLELPYVQNTDR
;
A
#
# COMPACT_ATOMS: atom_id res chain seq x y z
N MET A 1 13.87 -6.20 -23.66
CA MET A 1 12.38 -6.10 -23.72
C MET A 1 11.71 -7.37 -24.25
N GLN A 2 11.92 -7.83 -25.50
CA GLN A 2 11.27 -9.06 -26.01
C GLN A 2 11.78 -10.35 -25.34
N THR A 3 13.10 -10.44 -25.08
CA THR A 3 13.74 -11.58 -24.39
C THR A 3 13.35 -11.69 -22.91
N ASP A 4 13.08 -10.58 -22.24
CA ASP A 4 12.67 -10.55 -20.83
C ASP A 4 11.22 -11.07 -20.63
N ASN A 5 10.34 -10.75 -21.58
CA ASN A 5 8.94 -11.21 -21.55
C ASN A 5 8.82 -12.73 -21.76
N ILE A 6 9.67 -13.32 -22.62
CA ILE A 6 9.69 -14.78 -22.83
C ILE A 6 10.18 -15.50 -21.58
N LYS A 7 11.25 -15.03 -20.95
CA LYS A 7 11.74 -15.59 -19.68
C LYS A 7 10.70 -15.45 -18.55
N ALA A 8 10.02 -14.30 -18.47
CA ALA A 8 8.96 -14.07 -17.49
C ALA A 8 7.75 -14.99 -17.69
N PHE A 9 7.34 -15.23 -18.94
CA PHE A 9 6.26 -16.15 -19.29
C PHE A 9 6.54 -17.57 -18.77
N TRP A 10 7.72 -18.13 -19.06
CA TRP A 10 8.10 -19.45 -18.58
C TRP A 10 8.22 -19.53 -17.05
N ARG A 11 8.75 -18.48 -16.41
CA ARG A 11 8.79 -18.41 -14.94
C ARG A 11 7.39 -18.43 -14.33
N TYR A 12 6.43 -17.74 -14.94
CA TYR A 12 5.04 -17.70 -14.47
C TYR A 12 4.30 -19.01 -14.70
N SER A 13 4.61 -19.69 -15.79
CA SER A 13 4.12 -21.02 -16.09
C SER A 13 4.66 -22.05 -15.09
N LEU A 14 5.97 -22.08 -14.83
CA LEU A 14 6.58 -23.12 -13.98
C LEU A 14 6.32 -22.92 -12.48
N TYR A 15 6.12 -21.69 -12.01
CA TYR A 15 5.92 -21.40 -10.59
C TYR A 15 4.51 -20.91 -10.28
N SER A 16 3.82 -21.62 -9.37
CA SER A 16 2.47 -21.29 -8.91
C SER A 16 2.32 -21.40 -7.40
N SER A 17 1.46 -20.56 -6.83
CA SER A 17 1.22 -20.51 -5.38
C SER A 17 0.30 -21.64 -4.92
N LYS A 18 0.41 -22.05 -3.65
CA LYS A 18 -0.42 -23.10 -3.05
C LYS A 18 -1.92 -22.82 -3.20
N GLY A 19 -2.35 -21.59 -2.93
CA GLY A 19 -3.75 -21.18 -3.09
C GLY A 19 -4.26 -21.24 -4.54
N TYR A 20 -3.40 -20.99 -5.53
CA TYR A 20 -3.77 -21.16 -6.93
C TYR A 20 -3.92 -22.63 -7.32
N LYS A 21 -3.03 -23.51 -6.82
CA LYS A 21 -3.14 -24.97 -7.07
C LYS A 21 -4.44 -25.53 -6.51
N ILE A 22 -4.86 -25.09 -5.31
CA ILE A 22 -6.15 -25.46 -4.72
C ILE A 22 -7.31 -24.96 -5.59
N ALA A 23 -7.26 -23.72 -6.08
CA ALA A 23 -8.28 -23.19 -6.98
C ALA A 23 -8.36 -23.97 -8.31
N GLN A 24 -7.23 -24.38 -8.89
CA GLN A 24 -7.23 -25.23 -10.08
C GLN A 24 -7.77 -26.65 -9.82
N ALA A 25 -7.47 -27.24 -8.66
CA ALA A 25 -8.08 -28.51 -8.27
C ALA A 25 -9.61 -28.38 -8.14
N GLY A 26 -10.09 -27.27 -7.55
CA GLY A 26 -11.52 -26.96 -7.51
C GLY A 26 -12.14 -26.78 -8.90
N ALA A 27 -11.45 -26.07 -9.82
CA ALA A 27 -11.90 -25.92 -11.21
C ALA A 27 -11.94 -27.25 -11.97
N PHE A 28 -10.97 -28.14 -11.73
CA PHE A 28 -10.93 -29.48 -12.30
C PHE A 28 -12.12 -30.33 -11.82
N ILE A 29 -12.39 -30.33 -10.52
CA ILE A 29 -13.55 -31.03 -9.94
C ILE A 29 -14.86 -30.45 -10.50
N ALA A 30 -15.01 -29.13 -10.52
CA ALA A 30 -16.21 -28.48 -11.05
C ALA A 30 -16.47 -28.80 -12.53
N PHE A 31 -15.41 -28.84 -13.35
CA PHE A 31 -15.49 -29.24 -14.74
C PHE A 31 -16.00 -30.67 -14.88
N ILE A 32 -15.38 -31.63 -14.17
CA ILE A 32 -15.78 -33.04 -14.22
C ILE A 32 -17.22 -33.20 -13.74
N SER A 33 -17.59 -32.57 -12.62
CA SER A 33 -18.95 -32.62 -12.08
C SER A 33 -19.99 -32.10 -13.07
N PHE A 34 -19.68 -31.04 -13.82
CA PHE A 34 -20.57 -30.51 -14.86
C PHE A 34 -20.84 -31.53 -15.97
N PHE A 35 -19.80 -32.19 -16.49
CA PHE A 35 -19.96 -33.20 -17.55
C PHE A 35 -20.55 -34.51 -17.05
N ILE A 36 -20.23 -34.95 -15.83
CA ILE A 36 -20.86 -36.11 -15.22
C ILE A 36 -22.35 -35.85 -15.03
N LEU A 37 -22.75 -34.68 -14.51
CA LEU A 37 -24.16 -34.33 -14.33
C LEU A 37 -24.93 -34.38 -15.65
N TYR A 38 -24.32 -33.90 -16.74
CA TYR A 38 -24.86 -34.01 -18.09
C TYR A 38 -25.02 -35.47 -18.56
N ALA A 39 -24.10 -36.36 -18.16
CA ALA A 39 -24.09 -37.76 -18.59
C ALA A 39 -25.03 -38.68 -17.78
N ILE A 40 -25.52 -38.26 -16.60
CA ILE A 40 -26.39 -39.07 -15.72
C ILE A 40 -27.56 -39.75 -16.45
N PRO A 41 -28.33 -39.07 -17.33
CA PRO A 41 -29.48 -39.69 -18.01
C PRO A 41 -29.11 -40.88 -18.89
N PHE A 42 -27.83 -41.01 -19.28
CA PHE A 42 -27.33 -42.07 -20.16
C PHE A 42 -26.70 -43.23 -19.39
N PHE A 43 -26.66 -43.16 -18.06
CA PHE A 43 -26.10 -44.23 -17.24
C PHE A 43 -27.12 -45.34 -17.04
N ASP A 44 -26.81 -46.50 -17.61
CA ASP A 44 -27.58 -47.74 -17.46
C ASP A 44 -26.74 -48.75 -16.67
N ILE A 45 -27.33 -49.32 -15.60
CA ILE A 45 -26.72 -50.33 -14.74
C ILE A 45 -26.27 -51.54 -15.56
N ASN A 46 -26.98 -51.87 -16.64
CA ASN A 46 -26.68 -53.01 -17.49
C ASN A 46 -25.54 -52.73 -18.49
N LYS A 47 -25.08 -51.47 -18.62
CA LYS A 47 -24.03 -51.04 -19.57
C LYS A 47 -22.96 -50.18 -18.87
N PRO A 48 -22.20 -50.73 -17.91
CA PRO A 48 -21.23 -49.97 -17.12
C PRO A 48 -20.08 -49.35 -17.95
N LEU A 49 -19.78 -49.93 -19.11
CA LEU A 49 -18.77 -49.43 -20.03
C LEU A 49 -19.08 -48.01 -20.54
N ILE A 50 -20.36 -47.65 -20.69
CA ILE A 50 -20.78 -46.31 -21.13
C ILE A 50 -20.43 -45.27 -20.07
N ALA A 51 -20.77 -45.54 -18.81
CA ALA A 51 -20.45 -44.65 -17.70
C ALA A 51 -18.93 -44.47 -17.55
N LEU A 52 -18.16 -45.56 -17.68
CA LEU A 52 -16.70 -45.51 -17.63
C LEU A 52 -16.12 -44.66 -18.79
N ALA A 53 -16.68 -44.77 -19.99
CA ALA A 53 -16.26 -43.98 -21.16
C ALA A 53 -16.54 -42.48 -20.95
N PHE A 54 -17.71 -42.11 -20.41
CA PHE A 54 -18.02 -40.72 -20.06
C PHE A 54 -17.06 -40.16 -18.99
N ILE A 55 -16.82 -40.90 -17.91
CA ILE A 55 -15.93 -40.45 -16.82
C ILE A 55 -14.49 -40.27 -17.33
N SER A 56 -13.97 -41.24 -18.08
CA SER A 56 -12.61 -41.18 -18.62
C SER A 56 -12.45 -40.05 -19.64
N ARG A 57 -13.46 -39.81 -20.48
CA ARG A 57 -13.51 -38.64 -21.36
C ARG A 57 -13.47 -37.34 -20.58
N SER A 58 -14.34 -37.17 -19.58
CA SER A 58 -14.42 -35.95 -18.77
C SER A 58 -13.10 -35.67 -18.04
N LEU A 59 -12.41 -36.71 -17.55
CA LEU A 59 -11.08 -36.58 -16.94
C LEU A 59 -10.03 -36.08 -17.95
N LEU A 60 -10.04 -36.60 -19.18
CA LEU A 60 -9.10 -36.20 -20.22
C LEU A 60 -9.34 -34.74 -20.62
N GLU A 61 -10.59 -34.38 -20.91
CA GLU A 61 -10.96 -33.01 -21.27
C GLU A 61 -10.66 -32.02 -20.12
N ALA A 62 -10.97 -32.38 -18.88
CA ALA A 62 -10.64 -31.55 -17.71
C ALA A 62 -9.13 -31.33 -17.58
N THR A 63 -8.33 -32.35 -17.85
CA THR A 63 -6.85 -32.26 -17.79
C THR A 63 -6.34 -31.25 -18.83
N VAL A 64 -6.81 -31.35 -20.07
CA VAL A 64 -6.42 -30.42 -21.13
C VAL A 64 -6.90 -29.00 -20.82
N PHE A 65 -8.12 -28.83 -20.30
CA PHE A 65 -8.65 -27.54 -19.87
C PHE A 65 -7.77 -26.88 -18.79
N ILE A 66 -7.32 -27.64 -17.78
CA ILE A 66 -6.43 -27.14 -16.74
C ILE A 66 -5.05 -26.78 -17.32
N LEU A 67 -4.52 -27.59 -18.24
CA LEU A 67 -3.24 -27.29 -18.88
C LEU A 67 -3.32 -26.00 -19.70
N LEU A 68 -4.34 -25.82 -20.54
CA LEU A 68 -4.50 -24.60 -21.35
C LEU A 68 -4.74 -23.38 -20.46
N SER A 69 -5.59 -23.49 -19.44
CA SER A 69 -5.82 -22.38 -18.50
C SER A 69 -4.57 -22.03 -17.69
N HIS A 70 -3.72 -23.01 -17.34
CA HIS A 70 -2.49 -22.79 -16.60
C HIS A 70 -1.34 -22.23 -17.44
N PHE A 71 -1.09 -22.82 -18.60
CA PHE A 71 0.09 -22.50 -19.42
C PHE A 71 -0.17 -21.31 -20.34
N ILE A 72 -1.38 -21.20 -20.91
CA ILE A 72 -1.72 -20.14 -21.86
C ILE A 72 -2.36 -18.96 -21.13
N LEU A 73 -3.55 -19.16 -20.55
CA LEU A 73 -4.34 -18.06 -20.00
C LEU A 73 -3.67 -17.43 -18.77
N ARG A 74 -3.35 -18.20 -17.73
CA ARG A 74 -2.69 -17.63 -16.54
C ARG A 74 -1.40 -16.89 -16.88
N SER A 75 -0.54 -17.44 -17.73
CA SER A 75 0.76 -16.85 -18.06
C SER A 75 0.59 -15.50 -18.78
N THR A 76 -0.34 -15.43 -19.73
CA THR A 76 -0.69 -14.19 -20.44
C THR A 76 -1.30 -13.15 -19.51
N PHE A 77 -2.31 -13.55 -18.71
CA PHE A 77 -2.91 -12.68 -17.70
C PHE A 77 -1.87 -12.16 -16.71
N LYS A 78 -0.95 -13.00 -16.22
CA LYS A 78 0.07 -12.59 -15.25
C LYS A 78 1.12 -11.65 -15.85
N LEU A 79 1.48 -11.82 -17.12
CA LEU A 79 2.41 -10.93 -17.80
C LEU A 79 1.83 -9.51 -17.97
N PHE A 80 0.52 -9.40 -18.24
CA PHE A 80 -0.12 -8.12 -18.52
C PHE A 80 -0.79 -7.47 -17.30
N LEU A 81 -1.48 -8.21 -16.42
CA LEU A 81 -2.10 -7.63 -15.22
C LEU A 81 -1.07 -7.11 -14.21
N LEU A 82 0.09 -7.77 -14.07
CA LEU A 82 1.10 -7.32 -13.11
C LEU A 82 1.86 -6.07 -13.56
N GLN A 83 1.81 -5.72 -14.84
CA GLN A 83 2.49 -4.53 -15.37
C GLN A 83 1.67 -3.23 -15.19
N GLN A 84 0.49 -3.29 -14.56
CA GLN A 84 -0.40 -2.15 -14.21
C GLN A 84 -0.77 -1.16 -15.35
N GLN A 85 -0.36 -1.41 -16.60
CA GLN A 85 -0.73 -0.61 -17.76
C GLN A 85 -1.53 -1.45 -18.77
N PHE A 86 -2.81 -1.66 -18.49
CA PHE A 86 -3.71 -2.38 -19.39
C PHE A 86 -4.07 -1.53 -20.61
N ARG A 87 -3.17 -1.47 -21.60
CA ARG A 87 -3.45 -0.86 -22.91
C ARG A 87 -4.40 -1.73 -23.75
N ALA A 88 -5.13 -1.12 -24.69
CA ALA A 88 -6.07 -1.80 -25.59
C ALA A 88 -5.45 -3.01 -26.32
N ARG A 89 -4.16 -2.95 -26.69
CA ARG A 89 -3.45 -4.08 -27.30
C ARG A 89 -3.45 -5.34 -26.44
N HIS A 90 -3.36 -5.22 -25.11
CA HIS A 90 -3.35 -6.38 -24.21
C HIS A 90 -4.72 -7.07 -24.14
N PHE A 91 -5.81 -6.30 -24.26
CA PHE A 91 -7.16 -6.88 -24.37
C PHE A 91 -7.26 -7.79 -25.59
N PHE A 92 -6.82 -7.34 -26.76
CA PHE A 92 -6.83 -8.15 -27.98
C PHE A 92 -5.94 -9.39 -27.89
N ILE A 93 -4.80 -9.32 -27.20
CA ILE A 93 -3.94 -10.50 -26.96
C ILE A 93 -4.64 -11.50 -26.03
N CYS A 94 -5.25 -11.06 -24.94
CA CYS A 94 -6.00 -11.95 -24.04
C CYS A 94 -7.18 -12.60 -24.77
N LEU A 95 -7.92 -11.82 -25.57
CA LEU A 95 -9.03 -12.33 -26.38
C LEU A 95 -8.55 -13.38 -27.38
N PHE A 96 -7.45 -13.11 -28.09
CA PHE A 96 -6.84 -14.07 -29.02
C PHE A 96 -6.40 -15.36 -28.33
N MET A 97 -5.80 -15.27 -27.13
CA MET A 97 -5.37 -16.45 -26.39
C MET A 97 -6.55 -17.27 -25.86
N LEU A 98 -7.66 -16.60 -25.55
CA LEU A 98 -8.92 -17.23 -25.15
C LEU A 98 -9.58 -17.94 -26.34
N THR A 99 -9.68 -17.30 -27.50
CA THR A 99 -10.20 -17.93 -28.73
C THR A 99 -9.33 -19.12 -29.14
N LEU A 100 -8.00 -18.97 -29.10
CA LEU A 100 -7.06 -20.03 -29.42
C LEU A 100 -7.21 -21.24 -28.48
N SER A 101 -7.31 -21.01 -27.16
CA SER A 101 -7.51 -22.09 -26.18
C SER A 101 -8.83 -22.83 -26.41
N SER A 102 -9.89 -22.09 -26.76
CA SER A 102 -11.21 -22.65 -27.05
C SER A 102 -11.21 -23.50 -28.33
N LEU A 103 -10.49 -23.03 -29.36
CA LEU A 103 -10.31 -23.78 -30.60
C LEU A 103 -9.51 -25.08 -30.36
N ILE A 104 -8.41 -25.01 -29.60
CA ILE A 104 -7.62 -26.19 -29.24
C ILE A 104 -8.48 -27.20 -28.48
N MET A 105 -9.26 -26.76 -27.48
CA MET A 105 -10.17 -27.65 -26.75
C MET A 105 -11.21 -28.32 -27.66
N THR A 106 -11.74 -27.57 -28.61
CA THR A 106 -12.73 -28.09 -29.57
C THR A 106 -12.12 -29.18 -30.45
N VAL A 107 -10.92 -28.92 -31.00
CA VAL A 107 -10.18 -29.90 -31.80
C VAL A 107 -9.83 -31.14 -30.98
N VAL A 108 -9.41 -30.96 -29.72
CA VAL A 108 -9.11 -32.08 -28.82
C VAL A 108 -10.37 -32.91 -28.52
N SER A 109 -11.50 -32.27 -28.20
CA SER A 109 -12.74 -33.01 -27.90
C SER A 109 -13.26 -33.80 -29.10
N ILE A 110 -13.14 -33.24 -30.31
CA ILE A 110 -13.46 -33.97 -31.55
C ILE A 110 -12.44 -35.09 -31.80
N GLY A 111 -11.15 -34.85 -31.57
CA GLY A 111 -10.14 -35.91 -31.66
C GLY A 111 -10.40 -37.08 -30.72
N ILE A 112 -10.87 -36.81 -29.50
CA ILE A 112 -11.29 -37.84 -28.54
C ILE A 112 -12.50 -38.63 -29.09
N ASN A 113 -13.50 -37.95 -29.68
CA ASN A 113 -14.67 -38.60 -30.29
C ASN A 113 -14.30 -39.60 -31.39
N LEU A 114 -13.20 -39.37 -32.13
CA LEU A 114 -12.78 -40.26 -33.21
C LEU A 114 -12.19 -41.60 -32.72
N LEU A 115 -11.80 -41.69 -31.45
CA LEU A 115 -11.24 -42.91 -30.89
C LEU A 115 -12.35 -43.97 -30.67
N PRO A 116 -12.13 -45.24 -31.06
CA PRO A 116 -13.16 -46.28 -30.97
C PRO A 116 -13.77 -46.46 -29.56
N LEU A 117 -12.96 -46.29 -28.51
CA LEU A 117 -13.39 -46.38 -27.12
C LEU A 117 -14.45 -45.33 -26.74
N PHE A 118 -14.41 -44.15 -27.36
CA PHE A 118 -15.26 -43.01 -27.01
C PHE A 118 -16.42 -42.78 -27.98
N GLN A 119 -16.54 -43.57 -29.06
CA GLN A 119 -17.72 -43.56 -29.93
C GLN A 119 -19.01 -43.89 -29.17
N LEU A 120 -18.91 -44.66 -28.07
CA LEU A 120 -20.02 -44.91 -27.15
C LEU A 120 -20.55 -43.64 -26.44
N THR A 121 -19.77 -42.57 -26.46
CA THR A 121 -20.13 -41.26 -25.90
C THR A 121 -20.50 -40.24 -26.98
N ASP A 122 -20.64 -40.67 -28.23
CA ASP A 122 -21.03 -39.79 -29.32
C ASP A 122 -22.50 -39.39 -29.16
N MET A 123 -22.71 -38.07 -29.12
CA MET A 123 -24.01 -37.43 -28.95
C MET A 123 -24.42 -36.68 -30.23
N SER A 124 -23.74 -36.94 -31.35
CA SER A 124 -24.04 -36.34 -32.66
C SER A 124 -25.45 -36.67 -33.16
N SER A 125 -26.00 -37.81 -32.75
CA SER A 125 -27.40 -38.15 -32.95
C SER A 125 -27.98 -38.81 -31.71
N ILE A 126 -29.13 -38.31 -31.26
CA ILE A 126 -29.89 -38.86 -30.14
C ILE A 126 -31.24 -39.30 -30.69
N VAL A 127 -31.53 -40.58 -30.56
CA VAL A 127 -32.81 -41.18 -30.93
C VAL A 127 -33.56 -41.50 -29.65
N TYR A 128 -34.59 -40.71 -29.35
CA TYR A 128 -35.52 -41.03 -28.27
C TYR A 128 -36.75 -41.71 -28.87
N GLN A 129 -36.87 -43.01 -28.66
CA GLN A 129 -38.00 -43.80 -29.12
C GLN A 129 -38.75 -44.32 -27.91
N GLU A 130 -40.04 -43.97 -27.81
CA GLU A 130 -40.92 -44.49 -26.77
C GLU A 130 -41.22 -45.97 -27.06
N VAL A 131 -41.19 -46.81 -26.03
CA VAL A 131 -41.17 -48.29 -26.13
C VAL A 131 -42.33 -48.87 -26.97
N GLU A 132 -43.44 -48.14 -27.11
CA GLU A 132 -44.65 -48.57 -27.82
C GLU A 132 -45.02 -47.71 -29.04
N SER A 133 -44.17 -46.74 -29.44
CA SER A 133 -44.44 -45.81 -30.55
C SER A 133 -43.48 -46.01 -31.72
N THR A 134 -44.01 -45.97 -32.95
CA THR A 134 -43.22 -45.91 -34.20
C THR A 134 -42.71 -44.50 -34.51
N GLN A 135 -43.18 -43.49 -33.77
CA GLN A 135 -42.72 -42.11 -33.87
C GLN A 135 -41.84 -41.76 -32.66
N GLY A 136 -40.57 -41.43 -32.93
CA GLY A 136 -39.60 -40.99 -31.94
C GLY A 136 -39.04 -39.61 -32.28
N LEU A 137 -38.44 -38.95 -31.29
CA LEU A 137 -37.72 -37.71 -31.49
C LEU A 137 -36.29 -38.06 -31.94
N HIS A 138 -35.97 -37.75 -33.19
CA HIS A 138 -34.63 -37.89 -33.75
C HIS A 138 -33.98 -36.50 -33.81
N ILE A 139 -33.03 -36.24 -32.91
CA ILE A 139 -32.20 -35.04 -32.96
C ILE A 139 -30.85 -35.45 -33.53
N SER A 140 -30.48 -34.90 -34.68
CA SER A 140 -29.14 -35.06 -35.24
C SER A 140 -28.48 -33.69 -35.44
N PHE A 141 -27.19 -33.63 -35.16
CA PHE A 141 -26.39 -32.44 -35.30
C PHE A 141 -25.36 -32.65 -36.41
N ASN A 142 -25.37 -31.74 -37.39
CA ASN A 142 -24.32 -31.72 -38.40
C ASN A 142 -22.98 -31.27 -37.78
N LEU A 143 -21.88 -31.68 -38.38
CA LEU A 143 -20.52 -31.38 -37.89
C LEU A 143 -20.27 -29.87 -37.62
N PRO A 144 -20.70 -28.92 -38.48
CA PRO A 144 -20.53 -27.49 -38.19
C PRO A 144 -21.27 -27.03 -36.93
N THR A 145 -22.45 -27.59 -36.66
CA THR A 145 -23.25 -27.26 -35.48
C THR A 145 -22.58 -27.77 -34.21
N LEU A 146 -22.02 -28.99 -34.25
CA LEU A 146 -21.25 -29.56 -33.13
C LEU A 146 -19.99 -28.73 -32.84
N LEU A 147 -19.26 -28.33 -33.89
CA LEU A 147 -18.09 -27.45 -33.79
C LEU A 147 -18.44 -26.14 -33.09
N LEU A 148 -19.54 -25.49 -33.52
CA LEU A 148 -19.99 -24.24 -32.93
C LEU A 148 -20.44 -24.40 -31.46
N MET A 149 -21.14 -25.50 -31.14
CA MET A 149 -21.59 -25.79 -29.78
C MET A 149 -20.41 -26.04 -28.83
N PHE A 150 -19.45 -26.89 -29.22
CA PHE A 150 -18.26 -27.15 -28.41
C PHE A 150 -17.40 -25.90 -28.26
N PHE A 151 -17.17 -25.15 -29.36
CA PHE A 151 -16.41 -23.92 -29.31
C PHE A 151 -17.05 -22.90 -28.37
N SER A 152 -18.36 -22.64 -28.50
CA SER A 152 -19.06 -21.67 -27.67
C SER A 152 -19.10 -22.09 -26.19
N MET A 153 -19.29 -23.37 -25.90
CA MET A 153 -19.22 -23.92 -24.54
C MET A 153 -17.84 -23.72 -23.91
N TYR A 154 -16.76 -24.14 -24.58
CA TYR A 154 -15.40 -23.98 -24.04
C TYR A 154 -14.97 -22.51 -23.95
N PHE A 155 -15.39 -21.69 -24.93
CA PHE A 155 -15.18 -20.24 -24.88
C PHE A 155 -15.82 -19.62 -23.65
N PHE A 156 -17.07 -19.99 -23.35
CA PHE A 156 -17.75 -19.54 -22.14
C PHE A 156 -17.05 -20.03 -20.86
N MET A 157 -16.65 -21.31 -20.78
CA MET A 157 -15.92 -21.84 -19.62
C MET A 157 -14.58 -21.12 -19.39
N PHE A 158 -13.83 -20.84 -20.45
CA PHE A 158 -12.58 -20.07 -20.34
C PHE A 158 -12.83 -18.60 -19.96
N ILE A 159 -13.94 -17.98 -20.36
CA ILE A 159 -14.35 -16.66 -19.88
C ILE A 159 -14.61 -16.69 -18.38
N VAL A 160 -15.39 -17.66 -17.90
CA VAL A 160 -15.72 -17.81 -16.47
C VAL A 160 -14.45 -18.02 -15.65
N TRP A 161 -13.58 -18.92 -16.09
CA TRP A 161 -12.30 -19.18 -15.43
C TRP A 161 -11.40 -17.94 -15.42
N SER A 162 -11.28 -17.25 -16.55
CA SER A 162 -10.43 -16.05 -16.69
C SER A 162 -10.94 -14.89 -15.82
N SER A 163 -12.26 -14.73 -15.75
CA SER A 163 -12.93 -13.73 -14.90
C SER A 163 -12.68 -14.02 -13.42
N ALA A 164 -12.85 -15.27 -12.99
CA ALA A 164 -12.57 -15.69 -11.62
C ALA A 164 -11.09 -15.47 -11.23
N TYR A 165 -10.17 -15.82 -12.13
CA TYR A 165 -8.73 -15.57 -11.91
C TYR A 165 -8.42 -14.07 -11.82
N GLY A 166 -8.94 -13.27 -12.76
CA GLY A 166 -8.76 -11.81 -12.80
C GLY A 166 -9.29 -11.14 -11.53
N PHE A 167 -10.48 -11.51 -11.09
CA PHE A 167 -11.08 -11.01 -9.85
C PHE A 167 -10.23 -11.34 -8.61
N SER A 168 -9.77 -12.59 -8.48
CA SER A 168 -8.89 -12.99 -7.37
C SER A 168 -7.56 -12.22 -7.39
N ALA A 169 -6.96 -12.02 -8.56
CA ALA A 169 -5.74 -11.25 -8.72
C ALA A 169 -5.95 -9.77 -8.31
N MET A 170 -7.07 -9.18 -8.72
CA MET A 170 -7.44 -7.80 -8.38
C MET A 170 -7.66 -7.61 -6.88
N LEU A 171 -8.37 -8.54 -6.22
CA LEU A 171 -8.56 -8.51 -4.78
C LEU A 171 -7.25 -8.58 -4.00
N LYS A 172 -6.31 -9.43 -4.43
CA LYS A 172 -4.98 -9.53 -3.82
C LYS A 172 -4.18 -8.25 -3.99
N ALA A 173 -4.19 -7.67 -5.19
CA ALA A 173 -3.51 -6.41 -5.47
C ALA A 173 -4.07 -5.27 -4.61
N ARG A 174 -5.41 -5.19 -4.47
CA ARG A 174 -6.07 -4.18 -3.63
C ARG A 174 -5.69 -4.32 -2.15
N LYS A 175 -5.69 -5.55 -1.61
CA LYS A 175 -5.28 -5.81 -0.22
C LYS A 175 -3.82 -5.40 0.03
N HIS A 176 -2.92 -5.75 -0.88
CA HIS A 176 -1.51 -5.39 -0.78
C HIS A 176 -1.31 -3.87 -0.81
N LEU A 177 -2.02 -3.15 -1.70
CA LEU A 177 -1.96 -1.70 -1.76
C LEU A 177 -2.51 -1.05 -0.48
N GLN A 178 -3.60 -1.57 0.07
CA GLN A 178 -4.15 -1.08 1.34
C GLN A 178 -3.15 -1.26 2.50
N GLN A 179 -2.48 -2.40 2.56
CA GLN A 179 -1.42 -2.65 3.56
C GLN A 179 -0.27 -1.66 3.40
N GLN A 180 0.23 -1.45 2.17
CA GLN A 180 1.29 -0.47 1.91
C GLN A 180 0.88 0.96 2.30
N VAL A 181 -0.36 1.36 2.02
CA VAL A 181 -0.88 2.67 2.42
C VAL A 181 -0.95 2.78 3.94
N GLN A 182 -1.39 1.73 4.63
CA GLN A 182 -1.46 1.70 6.09
C GLN A 182 -0.07 1.76 6.72
N GLU A 183 0.88 0.96 6.22
CA GLU A 183 2.28 0.99 6.65
C GLU A 183 2.91 2.36 6.42
N ALA A 184 2.70 2.97 5.25
CA ALA A 184 3.18 4.31 4.95
C ALA A 184 2.59 5.37 5.89
N ARG A 185 1.29 5.27 6.23
CA ARG A 185 0.65 6.16 7.21
C ARG A 185 1.23 5.98 8.60
N ILE A 186 1.44 4.75 9.05
CA ILE A 186 2.06 4.45 10.34
C ILE A 186 3.48 5.03 10.35
N GLN A 187 4.29 4.78 9.32
CA GLN A 187 5.64 5.33 9.19
C GLN A 187 5.65 6.86 9.21
N GLN A 188 4.68 7.50 8.54
CA GLN A 188 4.54 8.96 8.56
C GLN A 188 4.24 9.46 9.98
N LEU A 189 3.35 8.81 10.73
CA LEU A 189 3.02 9.17 12.11
C LEU A 189 4.21 8.92 13.05
N THR A 190 4.93 7.81 12.91
CA THR A 190 6.11 7.52 13.73
C THR A 190 7.27 8.45 13.44
N ASN A 191 7.43 8.91 12.18
CA ASN A 191 8.47 9.87 11.80
C ASN A 191 8.19 11.30 12.30
N GLN A 192 6.94 11.62 12.67
CA GLN A 192 6.61 12.89 13.32
C GLN A 192 7.04 12.94 14.79
N LEU A 193 7.44 11.80 15.36
CA LEU A 193 8.06 11.71 16.67
C LEU A 193 9.57 11.54 16.46
N SER A 194 10.40 12.33 17.15
CA SER A 194 11.86 12.13 17.12
C SER A 194 12.22 10.88 17.94
N PRO A 195 12.54 9.72 17.31
CA PRO A 195 12.77 8.48 18.07
C PRO A 195 14.00 8.61 18.96
N HIS A 196 14.99 9.39 18.51
CA HIS A 196 16.17 9.73 19.28
C HIS A 196 15.83 10.51 20.55
N PHE A 197 14.96 11.53 20.45
CA PHE A 197 14.47 12.24 21.64
C PHE A 197 13.78 11.30 22.61
N LEU A 198 12.88 10.42 22.11
CA LEU A 198 12.16 9.46 22.93
C LEU A 198 13.11 8.52 23.70
N PHE A 199 14.08 7.91 23.01
CA PHE A 199 15.06 7.03 23.65
C PHE A 199 15.89 7.76 24.71
N ASN A 200 16.26 9.00 24.43
CA ASN A 200 17.02 9.82 25.37
C ASN A 200 16.19 10.20 26.60
N ALA A 201 14.95 10.65 26.41
CA ALA A 201 14.05 10.97 27.51
C ALA A 201 13.84 9.76 28.43
N PHE A 202 13.61 8.56 27.87
CA PHE A 202 13.48 7.34 28.69
C PHE A 202 14.76 6.97 29.44
N ASN A 203 15.93 7.14 28.84
CA ASN A 203 17.20 6.89 29.51
C ASN A 203 17.41 7.86 30.68
N SER A 204 17.11 9.14 30.50
CA SER A 204 17.16 10.16 31.56
C SER A 204 16.17 9.86 32.68
N ILE A 205 14.92 9.51 32.35
CA ILE A 205 13.91 9.12 33.34
C ILE A 205 14.39 7.88 34.11
N ARG A 206 14.97 6.88 33.44
CA ARG A 206 15.50 5.67 34.11
C ARG A 206 16.60 6.00 35.11
N ALA A 207 17.48 6.95 34.80
CA ALA A 207 18.51 7.42 35.73
C ALA A 207 17.87 8.13 36.93
N LEU A 208 16.93 9.05 36.67
CA LEU A 208 16.22 9.80 37.71
C LEU A 208 15.44 8.92 38.67
N ILE A 209 14.89 7.77 38.25
CA ILE A 209 14.17 6.86 39.16
C ILE A 209 15.01 6.47 40.39
N TYR A 210 16.34 6.37 40.24
CA TYR A 210 17.24 6.03 41.33
C TYR A 210 17.81 7.24 42.07
N GLU A 211 17.81 8.42 41.46
CA GLU A 211 18.38 9.66 42.03
C GLU A 211 17.33 10.58 42.65
N ASP A 212 16.21 10.80 41.96
CA ASP A 212 15.12 11.72 42.32
C ASP A 212 13.80 11.23 41.67
N GLN A 213 13.00 10.51 42.46
CA GLN A 213 11.75 9.92 42.00
C GLN A 213 10.68 10.96 41.66
N ASP A 214 10.64 12.09 42.38
CA ASP A 214 9.69 13.16 42.14
C ASP A 214 9.99 13.84 40.80
N LYS A 215 11.27 14.13 40.54
CA LYS A 215 11.72 14.67 39.25
C LYS A 215 11.47 13.68 38.11
N ALA A 216 11.69 12.37 38.33
CA ALA A 216 11.36 11.34 37.34
C ALA A 216 9.86 11.36 36.99
N ALA A 217 8.98 11.42 38.00
CA ALA A 217 7.53 11.47 37.81
C ALA A 217 7.09 12.76 37.09
N GLN A 218 7.71 13.90 37.41
CA GLN A 218 7.48 15.16 36.69
C GLN A 218 7.89 15.05 35.23
N THR A 219 9.08 14.54 34.93
CA THR A 219 9.56 14.37 33.54
C THR A 219 8.66 13.43 32.74
N VAL A 220 8.13 12.36 33.34
CA VAL A 220 7.13 11.47 32.70
C VAL A 220 5.85 12.24 32.36
N THR A 221 5.40 13.11 33.27
CA THR A 221 4.21 13.95 33.05
C THR A 221 4.42 14.92 31.90
N GLU A 222 5.55 15.64 31.88
CA GLU A 222 5.92 16.55 30.80
C GLU A 222 6.03 15.84 29.45
N LEU A 223 6.63 14.65 29.43
CA LEU A 223 6.75 13.82 28.24
C LEU A 223 5.36 13.40 27.72
N SER A 224 4.46 13.01 28.62
CA SER A 224 3.09 12.62 28.28
C SER A 224 2.29 13.78 27.68
N GLU A 225 2.42 14.98 28.23
CA GLU A 225 1.77 16.18 27.69
C GLU A 225 2.35 16.60 26.34
N LEU A 226 3.68 16.49 26.16
CA LEU A 226 4.35 16.71 24.88
C LEU A 226 3.80 15.79 23.79
N PHE A 227 3.66 14.49 24.07
CA PHE A 227 3.08 13.54 23.13
C PHE A 227 1.61 13.80 22.84
N ARG A 228 0.82 14.14 23.87
CA ARG A 228 -0.59 14.50 23.69
C ARG A 228 -0.72 15.67 22.71
N PHE A 229 0.15 16.67 22.81
CA PHE A 229 0.15 17.81 21.89
C PHE A 229 0.56 17.40 20.46
N HIS A 230 1.63 16.61 20.29
CA HIS A 230 2.04 16.07 18.98
C HIS A 230 0.89 15.30 18.29
N LEU A 231 0.19 14.45 19.04
CA LEU A 231 -0.92 13.65 18.51
C LEU A 231 -2.13 14.51 18.12
N GLN A 232 -2.35 15.65 18.78
CA GLN A 232 -3.45 16.57 18.48
C GLN A 232 -3.11 17.62 17.43
N ALA A 233 -1.82 17.80 17.08
CA ALA A 233 -1.37 18.84 16.16
C ALA A 233 -2.05 18.80 14.78
N HIS A 234 -2.40 17.61 14.27
CA HIS A 234 -3.12 17.49 12.99
C HIS A 234 -4.57 18.00 13.04
N LEU A 235 -5.19 18.05 14.23
CA LEU A 235 -6.55 18.56 14.44
C LEU A 235 -6.58 20.08 14.59
N ARG A 236 -5.46 20.69 15.00
CA ARG A 236 -5.28 22.12 15.17
C ARG A 236 -4.10 22.57 14.32
N PRO A 237 -4.31 22.95 13.05
CA PRO A 237 -3.20 23.27 12.14
C PRO A 237 -2.47 24.56 12.50
N THR A 238 -3.06 25.40 13.37
CA THR A 238 -2.51 26.68 13.82
C THR A 238 -2.58 26.80 15.33
N SER A 239 -1.54 27.33 15.95
CA SER A 239 -1.46 27.65 17.38
C SER A 239 -0.90 29.06 17.57
N SER A 240 -1.16 29.66 18.72
CA SER A 240 -0.53 30.91 19.12
C SER A 240 0.92 30.70 19.53
N LEU A 241 1.74 31.75 19.47
CA LEU A 241 3.12 31.72 19.97
C LEU A 241 3.17 31.36 21.46
N ALA A 242 2.17 31.75 22.25
CA ALA A 242 2.03 31.36 23.64
C ALA A 242 1.86 29.83 23.82
N GLU A 243 0.97 29.20 23.04
CA GLU A 243 0.78 27.75 23.08
C GLU A 243 2.04 27.00 22.61
N GLU A 244 2.66 27.48 21.53
CA GLU A 244 3.92 26.92 21.03
C GLU A 244 5.06 27.05 22.05
N TRP A 245 5.12 28.15 22.80
CA TRP A 245 6.09 28.32 23.86
C TRP A 245 5.83 27.41 25.05
N GLN A 246 4.58 27.30 25.49
CA GLN A 246 4.20 26.43 26.61
C GLN A 246 4.62 24.97 26.37
N ILE A 247 4.41 24.47 25.15
CA ILE A 247 4.83 23.11 24.80
C ILE A 247 6.35 23.00 24.64
N SER A 248 6.99 24.04 24.10
CA SER A 248 8.44 24.12 23.97
C SER A 248 9.13 24.11 25.32
N GLN A 249 8.58 24.76 26.35
CA GLN A 249 9.11 24.72 27.71
C GLN A 249 9.15 23.30 28.26
N LYS A 250 8.09 22.50 28.06
CA LYS A 250 8.07 21.10 28.51
C LYS A 250 9.15 20.28 27.82
N TYR A 251 9.32 20.45 26.51
CA TYR A 251 10.40 19.82 25.77
C TYR A 251 11.79 20.22 26.31
N LEU A 252 11.99 21.51 26.59
CA LEU A 252 13.24 22.03 27.13
C LEU A 252 13.55 21.52 28.53
N GLU A 253 12.56 21.38 29.41
CA GLU A 253 12.74 20.80 30.74
C GLU A 253 13.19 19.33 30.65
N ILE A 254 12.58 18.54 29.77
CA ILE A 254 13.01 17.15 29.51
C ILE A 254 14.46 17.11 29.00
N GLU A 255 14.82 17.97 28.04
CA GLU A 255 16.20 18.02 27.51
C GLU A 255 17.21 18.57 28.52
N LYS A 256 16.81 19.48 29.43
CA LYS A 256 17.67 19.97 30.52
C LYS A 256 18.03 18.87 31.52
N VAL A 257 17.18 17.87 31.74
CA VAL A 257 17.56 16.69 32.55
C VAL A 257 18.79 16.00 31.95
N ARG A 258 18.86 15.90 30.62
CA ARG A 258 19.93 15.19 29.92
C ARG A 258 21.18 16.04 29.70
N LEU A 259 20.99 17.32 29.36
CA LEU A 259 22.06 18.23 28.99
C LEU A 259 22.58 19.02 30.20
N GLU A 260 21.84 19.05 31.31
CA GLU A 260 22.18 19.72 32.55
C GLU A 260 22.64 21.17 32.29
N GLN A 261 23.80 21.55 32.83
CA GLN A 261 24.37 22.89 32.70
C GLN A 261 24.81 23.24 31.27
N ARG A 262 24.77 22.29 30.32
CA ARG A 262 25.18 22.53 28.92
C ARG A 262 24.11 23.23 28.10
N LEU A 263 22.84 23.21 28.53
CA LEU A 263 21.74 23.83 27.79
C LEU A 263 21.33 25.15 28.46
N ASN A 264 21.77 26.26 27.89
CA ASN A 264 21.34 27.59 28.29
C ASN A 264 20.32 28.16 27.31
N ILE A 265 19.30 28.86 27.84
CA ILE A 265 18.17 29.36 27.05
C ILE A 265 17.90 30.81 27.42
N GLN A 266 17.85 31.67 26.42
CA GLN A 266 17.47 33.08 26.53
C GLN A 266 16.25 33.35 25.66
N VAL A 267 15.27 34.09 26.20
CA VAL A 267 13.98 34.31 25.54
C VAL A 267 13.62 35.79 25.63
N HIS A 268 13.43 36.41 24.47
CA HIS A 268 13.10 37.82 24.33
C HIS A 268 11.93 37.98 23.34
N ILE A 269 10.70 37.86 23.86
CA ILE A 269 9.48 37.92 23.05
C ILE A 269 8.71 39.19 23.43
N ALA A 270 8.43 40.06 22.46
CA ALA A 270 7.61 41.24 22.67
C ALA A 270 6.18 40.83 23.09
N SER A 271 5.61 41.53 24.07
CA SER A 271 4.35 41.13 24.73
C SER A 271 3.14 41.09 23.80
N ASP A 272 3.16 41.89 22.72
CA ASP A 272 2.10 41.93 21.70
C ASP A 272 2.16 40.75 20.71
N LEU A 273 3.22 39.93 20.74
CA LEU A 273 3.44 38.84 19.80
C LEU A 273 2.95 37.46 20.30
N TRP A 274 2.66 37.32 21.59
CA TRP A 274 2.24 36.03 22.17
C TRP A 274 0.98 35.43 21.54
N GLN A 275 0.09 36.27 21.01
CA GLN A 275 -1.15 35.83 20.35
C GLN A 275 -1.03 35.67 18.84
N GLN A 276 0.13 36.01 18.25
CA GLN A 276 0.35 35.76 16.83
C GLN A 276 0.36 34.27 16.55
N LYS A 277 -0.20 33.89 15.40
CA LYS A 277 -0.35 32.48 15.01
C LYS A 277 0.82 32.01 14.16
N LEU A 278 1.10 30.72 14.27
CA LEU A 278 2.04 30.00 13.43
C LEU A 278 1.54 28.55 13.25
N PRO A 279 2.06 27.79 12.26
CA PRO A 279 1.73 26.38 12.12
C PRO A 279 2.13 25.63 13.39
N THR A 280 1.25 24.74 13.84
CA THR A 280 1.48 24.02 15.10
C THR A 280 2.73 23.15 15.04
N LEU A 281 3.48 23.12 16.16
CA LEU A 281 4.82 22.51 16.32
C LEU A 281 5.96 23.23 15.61
N SER A 282 5.76 24.44 15.07
CA SER A 282 6.83 25.17 14.38
C SER A 282 7.98 25.54 15.31
N LEU A 283 7.68 26.13 16.48
CA LEU A 283 8.72 26.55 17.42
C LEU A 283 9.43 25.34 18.01
N LEU A 284 8.66 24.31 18.37
CA LEU A 284 9.18 23.05 18.88
C LEU A 284 10.14 22.41 17.87
N THR A 285 9.76 22.34 16.59
CA THR A 285 10.60 21.78 15.53
C THR A 285 11.91 22.57 15.35
N LEU A 286 11.88 23.90 15.49
CA LEU A 286 13.10 24.72 15.46
C LEU A 286 14.01 24.42 16.66
N LEU A 287 13.44 24.29 17.86
CA LEU A 287 14.16 23.93 19.08
C LEU A 287 14.76 22.52 19.02
N GLU A 288 14.01 21.55 18.51
CA GLU A 288 14.51 20.18 18.27
C GLU A 288 15.74 20.21 17.37
N ASN A 289 15.70 20.98 16.29
CA ASN A 289 16.82 21.11 15.37
C ASN A 289 18.03 21.78 16.05
N ALA A 290 17.82 22.86 16.81
CA ALA A 290 18.87 23.57 17.54
C ALA A 290 19.57 22.67 18.58
N ILE A 291 18.80 21.91 19.36
CA ILE A 291 19.36 20.98 20.35
C ILE A 291 20.05 19.80 19.68
N LYS A 292 19.43 19.19 18.67
CA LYS A 292 19.98 17.99 18.01
C LYS A 292 21.29 18.28 17.27
N HIS A 293 21.36 19.41 16.57
CA HIS A 293 22.47 19.73 15.68
C HIS A 293 23.48 20.72 16.26
N GLY A 294 23.09 21.55 17.23
CA GLY A 294 23.97 22.51 17.90
C GLY A 294 24.46 22.03 19.25
N ILE A 295 23.54 21.85 20.20
CA ILE A 295 23.88 21.64 21.61
C ILE A 295 24.34 20.20 21.90
N SER A 296 23.59 19.20 21.43
CA SER A 296 23.85 17.79 21.72
C SER A 296 25.24 17.30 21.27
N PRO A 297 25.75 17.67 20.09
CA PRO A 297 27.08 17.23 19.63
C PRO A 297 28.25 17.90 20.36
N SER A 298 28.02 19.02 21.06
CA SER A 298 29.08 19.79 21.75
C SER A 298 29.25 19.33 23.18
N SER A 299 30.46 19.05 23.65
CA SER A 299 30.72 18.84 25.08
C SER A 299 30.63 20.12 25.91
N GLU A 300 30.74 21.28 25.28
CA GLU A 300 30.70 22.59 25.94
C GLU A 300 29.26 23.08 26.16
N ALA A 301 29.11 24.06 27.05
CA ALA A 301 27.84 24.72 27.24
C ALA A 301 27.46 25.52 25.98
N GLY A 302 26.24 25.30 25.50
CA GLY A 302 25.68 26.02 24.37
C GLY A 302 24.52 26.92 24.80
N LEU A 303 24.27 27.94 23.99
CA LEU A 303 23.18 28.90 24.19
C LEU A 303 22.19 28.76 23.04
N ILE A 304 20.90 28.73 23.39
CA ILE A 304 19.79 28.95 22.47
C ILE A 304 19.13 30.29 22.82
N THR A 305 19.06 31.19 21.85
CA THR A 305 18.37 32.48 21.98
C THR A 305 17.13 32.46 21.10
N ILE A 306 15.98 32.80 21.69
CA ILE A 306 14.69 32.89 21.01
C ILE A 306 14.22 34.34 21.10
N GLU A 307 14.05 34.99 19.96
CA GLU A 307 13.64 36.39 19.90
C GLU A 307 12.40 36.54 19.03
N ALA A 308 11.44 37.35 19.48
CA ALA A 308 10.33 37.76 18.63
C ALA A 308 10.17 39.27 18.68
N SER A 309 10.23 39.90 17.51
CA SER A 309 10.14 41.36 17.37
C SER A 309 9.18 41.74 16.25
N ARG A 310 8.52 42.89 16.41
CA ARG A 310 7.64 43.45 15.39
C ARG A 310 8.43 44.32 14.42
N GLN A 311 8.16 44.18 13.12
CA GLN A 311 8.77 44.94 12.03
C GLN A 311 7.66 45.46 11.10
N ASP A 312 7.13 46.65 11.40
CA ASP A 312 6.02 47.30 10.69
C ASP A 312 4.77 46.40 10.51
N LYS A 313 4.62 45.83 9.31
CA LYS A 313 3.51 44.96 8.88
C LYS A 313 3.78 43.47 9.12
N HIS A 314 4.98 43.13 9.55
CA HIS A 314 5.42 41.77 9.83
C HIS A 314 5.89 41.67 11.27
N TRP A 315 6.05 40.44 11.74
CA TRP A 315 6.82 40.13 12.92
C TRP A 315 7.83 39.04 12.59
N ARG A 316 8.97 39.08 13.26
CA ARG A 316 10.06 38.13 13.09
C ARG A 316 10.15 37.27 14.33
N LEU A 317 10.11 35.95 14.15
CA LEU A 317 10.50 34.96 15.15
C LEU A 317 11.87 34.42 14.76
N GLU A 318 12.87 34.67 15.58
CA GLU A 318 14.25 34.22 15.38
C GLU A 318 14.65 33.22 16.46
N LEU A 319 15.35 32.17 16.04
CA LEU A 319 15.99 31.20 16.92
C LEU A 319 17.43 31.02 16.49
N CYS A 320 18.35 31.30 17.42
CA CYS A 320 19.78 31.13 17.22
C CYS A 320 20.36 30.13 18.22
N ASN A 321 21.30 29.31 17.78
CA ASN A 321 21.99 28.37 18.65
C ASN A 321 23.50 28.34 18.40
N SER A 322 24.27 28.06 19.45
CA SER A 322 25.70 27.73 19.35
C SER A 322 25.92 26.47 18.51
N VAL A 323 26.97 26.45 17.70
CA VAL A 323 27.38 25.29 16.87
C VAL A 323 28.87 25.07 17.02
N THR A 324 29.30 23.82 17.18
CA THR A 324 30.73 23.47 17.22
C THR A 324 31.37 23.45 15.84
N THR A 325 32.61 23.95 15.78
CA THR A 325 33.49 23.86 14.62
C THR A 325 33.77 22.40 14.29
N GLY A 326 33.41 21.98 13.05
CA GLY A 326 33.63 20.60 12.58
C GLY A 326 32.38 19.71 12.51
N SER A 327 31.20 20.18 12.97
CA SER A 327 29.94 19.44 12.78
C SER A 327 29.50 19.45 11.30
N GLN A 328 29.95 18.45 10.54
CA GLN A 328 29.55 18.17 9.15
C GLN A 328 28.35 17.21 9.06
N GLN A 329 27.50 17.11 10.08
CA GLN A 329 26.27 16.33 9.96
C GLN A 329 25.27 17.15 9.13
N PRO A 330 24.89 16.72 7.91
CA PRO A 330 23.83 17.39 7.16
C PRO A 330 22.55 17.31 8.01
N GLY A 331 22.14 18.45 8.57
CA GLY A 331 20.91 18.56 9.32
C GLY A 331 19.76 18.03 8.46
N THR A 332 18.88 17.22 9.04
CA THR A 332 17.72 16.68 8.33
C THR A 332 16.84 17.83 7.87
N THR A 333 17.02 18.30 6.63
CA THR A 333 16.30 19.44 6.02
C THR A 333 14.78 19.28 6.00
N THR A 334 14.26 18.10 6.34
CA THR A 334 12.85 17.74 6.37
C THR A 334 12.03 18.62 7.32
N GLY A 335 12.53 18.95 8.52
CA GLY A 335 11.81 19.76 9.50
C GLY A 335 11.54 21.19 9.00
N LEU A 336 12.60 21.89 8.58
CA LEU A 336 12.49 23.23 8.00
C LEU A 336 11.67 23.26 6.70
N LYS A 337 11.78 22.22 5.86
CA LYS A 337 10.95 22.07 4.65
C LYS A 337 9.46 21.95 4.98
N ASN A 338 9.11 21.21 6.02
CA ASN A 338 7.72 21.04 6.46
C ASN A 338 7.15 22.35 7.04
N ILE A 339 7.94 23.07 7.85
CA ILE A 339 7.57 24.40 8.33
C ILE A 339 7.35 25.34 7.15
N LYS A 340 8.30 25.42 6.20
CA LYS A 340 8.19 26.28 5.01
C LYS A 340 6.92 25.97 4.21
N LYS A 341 6.63 24.69 3.96
CA LYS A 341 5.43 24.28 3.22
C LYS A 341 4.15 24.66 3.96
N SER A 342 4.10 24.47 5.28
CA SER A 342 2.94 24.80 6.10
C SER A 342 2.71 26.31 6.17
N LEU A 343 3.79 27.09 6.27
CA LEU A 343 3.73 28.54 6.19
C LEU A 343 3.24 29.00 4.82
N GLN A 344 3.77 28.46 3.72
CA GLN A 344 3.32 28.75 2.36
C GLN A 344 1.82 28.55 2.17
N LEU A 345 1.26 27.49 2.76
CA LEU A 345 -0.19 27.25 2.73
C LEU A 345 -1.00 28.25 3.57
N MET A 346 -0.41 28.79 4.65
CA MET A 346 -1.07 29.70 5.58
C MET A 346 -1.04 31.17 5.15
N TYR A 347 0.12 31.65 4.67
CA TYR A 347 0.33 33.08 4.37
C TYR A 347 0.71 33.37 2.91
N GLY A 348 0.73 32.37 2.02
CA GLY A 348 1.03 32.55 0.59
C GLY A 348 2.44 33.08 0.31
N GLU A 349 2.55 34.24 -0.35
CA GLU A 349 3.83 34.91 -0.60
C GLU A 349 4.25 35.88 0.53
N GLY A 350 3.37 36.10 1.51
CA GLY A 350 3.59 37.03 2.62
C GLY A 350 4.49 36.50 3.74
N MET A 351 5.13 35.34 3.58
CA MET A 351 6.11 34.84 4.54
C MET A 351 7.50 34.73 3.95
N ASN A 352 8.47 34.75 4.85
CA ASN A 352 9.83 34.32 4.54
C ASN A 352 10.37 33.37 5.62
N LEU A 353 11.15 32.37 5.21
CA LEU A 353 11.93 31.51 6.10
C LEU A 353 13.37 31.57 5.63
N CYS A 354 14.22 32.14 6.46
CA CYS A 354 15.63 32.31 6.21
C CYS A 354 16.45 31.63 7.30
N TYR A 355 17.67 31.28 6.96
CA TYR A 355 18.64 30.78 7.92
C TYR A 355 20.04 31.21 7.52
N GLU A 356 20.89 31.35 8.52
CA GLU A 356 22.29 31.71 8.36
C GLU A 356 23.15 30.79 9.22
N LYS A 357 24.24 30.26 8.62
CA LYS A 357 25.25 29.48 9.33
C LYS A 357 26.55 30.27 9.35
N GLN A 358 26.95 30.69 10.55
CA GLN A 358 28.26 31.26 10.83
C GLN A 358 29.17 30.19 11.48
N LYS A 359 30.43 30.52 11.76
CA LYS A 359 31.42 29.56 12.28
C LYS A 359 30.99 28.89 13.59
N GLU A 360 30.34 29.63 14.47
CA GLU A 360 29.99 29.19 15.84
C GLU A 360 28.51 29.38 16.17
N ARG A 361 27.70 29.85 15.21
CA ARG A 361 26.29 30.20 15.41
C ARG A 361 25.47 29.79 14.20
N PHE A 362 24.29 29.24 14.45
CA PHE A 362 23.28 29.00 13.44
C PHE A 362 22.01 29.72 13.84
N CYS A 363 21.43 30.49 12.93
CA CYS A 363 20.20 31.24 13.16
C CYS A 363 19.17 30.88 12.09
N VAL A 364 17.93 30.73 12.52
CA VAL A 364 16.76 30.57 11.65
C VAL A 364 15.76 31.63 12.06
N TRP A 365 15.17 32.33 11.09
CA TRP A 365 14.09 33.25 11.38
C TRP A 365 12.93 33.11 10.40
N LEU A 366 11.75 33.33 10.95
CA LEU A 366 10.47 33.38 10.25
C LEU A 366 10.00 34.82 10.22
N GLU A 367 9.68 35.33 9.03
CA GLU A 367 9.01 36.62 8.86
C GLU A 367 7.57 36.34 8.47
N LEU A 368 6.65 36.79 9.30
CA LEU A 368 5.23 36.47 9.20
C LEU A 368 4.39 37.75 9.22
N PRO A 369 3.26 37.82 8.50
CA PRO A 369 2.37 38.96 8.58
C PRO A 369 1.86 39.15 10.02
N TYR A 370 1.91 40.40 10.49
CA TYR A 370 1.39 40.75 11.81
C TYR A 370 -0.12 40.95 11.73
N VAL A 371 -0.88 40.19 12.52
CA VAL A 371 -2.33 40.33 12.61
C VAL A 371 -2.66 41.10 13.89
N GLN A 372 -3.24 42.30 13.77
CA GLN A 372 -3.76 42.99 14.95
C GLN A 372 -4.89 42.16 15.55
N ASN A 373 -4.76 41.80 16.83
CA ASN A 373 -5.87 41.24 17.58
C ASN A 373 -6.93 42.33 17.74
N THR A 374 -8.01 42.26 16.96
CA THR A 374 -9.12 43.21 17.00
C THR A 374 -10.18 42.90 18.05
N ASP A 375 -9.91 41.98 18.99
CA ASP A 375 -10.87 41.58 20.02
C ASP A 375 -10.44 42.09 21.39
N ARG A 376 -11.20 43.07 21.90
CA ARG A 376 -11.31 43.45 23.31
C ARG A 376 -12.73 43.15 23.76
#